data_AF-A0A352VN50-F1
#
_entry.id   AF-A0A352VN50-F1
#
_cell.length_a   1.000
_cell.length_b   1.000
_cell.length_c   1.000
_cell.angle_alpha   90.00
_cell.angle_beta   90.00
_cell.angle_gamma   90.00
#
_symmetry.space_group_name_H-M   'P 1'
#
loop_
_entity.id
_entity.type
_entity.pdbx_description
1 polymer ?
#
loop_
_entity_poly.entity_id
_entity_poly.type
_entity_poly.pdbx_seq_one_letter_code
_entity_poly.pdbx_strand_id
1 'polypeptide(L)' 'GTICGLLGPNGSGKTTSIRMIMGILHPDEGRVSLFGSDPDVTRRTKVGYLPEERG' A
#
# COMPACT_ATOMS: atom_id res chain seq x y z
N GLY A 1 -18.76 5.46 -0.74
CA GLY A 1 -17.43 4.87 -0.47
C GLY A 1 -17.52 3.37 -0.67
N THR A 2 -16.40 2.73 -1.00
CA THR A 2 -16.33 1.28 -1.22
C THR A 2 -15.34 0.68 -0.22
N ILE A 3 -15.67 -0.48 0.33
CA ILE A 3 -14.77 -1.24 1.20
C ILE A 3 -14.26 -2.43 0.39
N CYS A 4 -12.94 -2.58 0.32
CA CYS A 4 -12.27 -3.69 -0.37
C CYS A 4 -11.36 -4.43 0.62
N GLY A 5 -11.24 -5.75 0.44
CA GLY A 5 -10.31 -6.58 1.21
C GLY A 5 -9.32 -7.29 0.29
N LEU A 6 -8.04 -7.33 0.69
CA LEU A 6 -7.01 -8.13 0.03
C LEU A 6 -6.78 -9.41 0.85
N LEU A 7 -7.19 -10.56 0.31
CA LEU A 7 -7.18 -11.85 1.00
C LEU A 7 -6.14 -12.81 0.38
N GLY A 8 -5.57 -13.68 1.20
CA GLY A 8 -4.55 -14.66 0.79
C GLY A 8 -3.80 -15.26 1.97
N PRO A 9 -3.04 -16.36 1.79
CA PRO A 9 -2.28 -17.02 2.86
C PRO A 9 -1.13 -16.14 3.40
N ASN A 10 -0.56 -16.53 4.53
CA ASN A 10 0.64 -15.88 5.05
C ASN A 10 1.80 -16.01 4.05
N GLY A 11 2.53 -14.92 3.84
CA GLY A 11 3.59 -14.86 2.82
C GLY A 11 3.10 -14.55 1.40
N SER A 12 1.79 -14.42 1.15
CA SER A 12 1.27 -14.10 -0.20
C SER A 12 1.51 -12.65 -0.67
N GLY A 13 2.20 -11.83 0.14
CA GLY A 13 2.55 -10.46 -0.22
C GLY A 13 1.53 -9.37 0.13
N LYS A 14 0.45 -9.65 0.88
CA LYS A 14 -0.59 -8.64 1.21
C LYS A 14 -0.02 -7.36 1.84
N THR A 15 0.74 -7.52 2.93
CA THR A 15 1.39 -6.40 3.63
C THR A 15 2.40 -5.70 2.71
N THR A 16 3.12 -6.46 1.88
CA THR A 16 4.04 -5.93 0.87
C THR A 16 3.31 -5.04 -0.16
N SER A 17 2.18 -5.51 -0.70
CA SER A 17 1.35 -4.75 -1.65
C SER A 17 0.80 -3.47 -1.02
N ILE A 18 0.32 -3.53 0.22
CA ILE A 18 -0.16 -2.33 0.93
C ILE A 18 1.00 -1.34 1.13
N ARG A 19 2.19 -1.81 1.51
CA ARG A 19 3.38 -0.94 1.65
C ARG A 19 3.81 -0.31 0.32
N MET A 20 3.63 -0.99 -0.81
CA MET A 20 3.86 -0.42 -2.14
C MET A 20 2.84 0.67 -2.48
N ILE A 21 1.56 0.45 -2.20
CA ILE A 21 0.49 1.47 -2.34
C ILE A 21 0.80 2.69 -1.49
N MET A 22 1.26 2.45 -0.26
CA MET A 22 1.70 3.50 0.65
C MET A 22 3.06 4.09 0.29
N GLY A 23 3.71 3.71 -0.82
CA GLY A 23 5.02 4.25 -1.23
C GLY A 23 6.14 4.04 -0.20
N ILE A 24 5.97 3.07 0.71
CA ILE A 24 6.96 2.65 1.72
C ILE A 24 7.95 1.67 1.09
N LEU A 25 7.49 0.89 0.10
CA LEU A 25 8.28 -0.05 -0.69
C LEU A 25 8.10 0.28 -2.17
N HIS A 26 9.17 0.20 -2.96
CA HIS A 26 9.08 0.35 -4.41
C HIS A 26 8.89 -1.02 -5.08
N PRO A 27 8.00 -1.12 -6.10
CA PRO A 27 7.91 -2.31 -6.89
C PRO A 27 9.15 -2.47 -7.76
N ASP A 28 9.59 -3.71 -8.00
CA ASP A 28 10.68 -4.00 -8.94
C ASP A 28 10.24 -3.71 -10.39
N GLU A 29 8.98 -4.01 -10.71
CA GLU A 29 8.38 -3.79 -12.03
C GLU A 29 6.91 -3.29 -11.90
N GLY A 30 6.42 -2.62 -12.94
CA GLY A 30 5.06 -2.07 -12.98
C GLY A 30 4.93 -0.68 -12.37
N ARG A 31 3.70 -0.27 -12.02
CA ARG A 31 3.41 1.06 -11.46
C ARG A 31 2.32 0.97 -10.41
N VAL A 32 2.45 1.82 -9.38
CA VAL A 32 1.43 2.06 -8.36
C VAL A 32 1.07 3.55 -8.37
N SER A 33 -0.21 3.87 -8.24
CA SER A 33 -0.68 5.26 -8.23
C SER A 33 -1.65 5.52 -7.08
N LEU A 34 -1.49 6.67 -6.42
CA LEU A 34 -2.38 7.20 -5.40
C LEU A 34 -3.03 8.49 -5.93
N PHE A 35 -4.36 8.54 -5.97
CA PHE A 35 -5.11 9.68 -6.51
C PHE A 35 -4.68 10.08 -7.95
N GLY A 36 -4.36 9.10 -8.79
CA GLY A 36 -3.97 9.32 -10.19
C GLY A 36 -2.53 9.79 -10.42
N SER A 37 -1.65 9.72 -9.42
CA SER A 37 -0.21 10.00 -9.59
C SER A 37 0.64 9.10 -8.71
N ASP A 38 1.97 9.24 -8.77
CA ASP A 38 2.87 8.42 -7.96
C ASP A 38 2.69 8.68 -6.44
N PRO A 39 2.86 7.66 -5.57
CA PRO A 39 2.59 7.72 -4.13
C PRO A 39 3.69 8.46 -3.34
N ASP A 40 3.83 9.77 -3.58
CA ASP A 40 4.78 10.64 -2.91
C ASP A 40 4.39 11.04 -1.48
N VAL A 41 5.32 11.70 -0.77
CA VAL A 41 5.13 12.16 0.62
C VAL A 41 3.84 12.98 0.76
N THR A 42 3.60 13.92 -0.17
CA THR A 42 2.46 14.83 -0.12
C THR A 42 1.12 14.13 -0.27
N ARG A 43 1.03 13.08 -1.08
CA ARG A 43 -0.22 12.33 -1.27
C ARG A 43 -0.50 11.36 -0.13
N ARG A 44 0.54 10.79 0.48
CA ARG A 44 0.40 9.86 1.61
C ARG A 44 -0.24 10.49 2.84
N THR A 45 -0.09 11.80 3.05
CA THR A 45 -0.75 12.51 4.16
C THR A 45 -2.28 12.49 4.06
N LYS A 46 -2.85 12.15 2.90
CA LYS A 46 -4.30 12.02 2.67
C LYS A 46 -4.83 10.61 2.98
N VAL A 47 -3.98 9.68 3.42
CA VAL A 47 -4.35 8.28 3.68
C VAL A 47 -4.02 7.92 5.13
N GLY A 48 -5.03 7.43 5.86
CA GLY A 48 -4.81 6.78 7.15
C GLY A 48 -4.25 5.38 6.94
N TYR A 49 -3.07 5.11 7.50
CA TYR A 49 -2.42 3.80 7.43
C TYR A 49 -2.09 3.30 8.82
N LEU A 50 -2.65 2.14 9.18
CA LEU A 50 -2.31 1.40 10.38
C LEU A 50 -1.45 0.20 9.96
N PRO A 51 -0.12 0.25 10.14
CA PRO A 51 0.73 -0.89 9.85
C PRO A 51 0.42 -2.06 10.78
N GLU A 52 0.65 -3.27 10.29
CA GLU A 52 0.74 -4.45 11.13
C GLU A 52 1.95 -4.28 12.07
N GLU A 53 1.72 -4.16 13.38
CA GLU A 53 2.80 -4.24 14.35
C GLU A 53 3.20 -5.71 14.53
N ARG A 54 4.46 -6.00 14.25
CA ARG A 54 5.14 -7.16 14.83
C ARG A 54 5.93 -6.63 16.02
N GLY A 55 5.44 -6.93 17.23
CA GLY A 55 6.29 -6.88 18.42
C GLY A 55 7.51 -7.78 18.26
#